data_AF-A0A9P5XAL0-F1
#
_entry.id   AF-A0A9P5XAL0-F1
#
_cell.length_a   1.000
_cell.length_b   1.000
_cell.length_c   1.000
_cell.angle_alpha   90.00
_cell.angle_beta   90.00
_cell.angle_gamma   90.00
#
_symmetry.space_group_name_H-M   'P 1'
#
loop_
_entity.id
_entity.type
_entity.pdbx_description
1 polymer ?
#
loop_
_entity_poly.entity_id
_entity_poly.type
_entity_poly.pdbx_seq_one_letter_code
_entity_poly.pdbx_strand_id
1 'polypeptide(L)'
;MRSLSPGLDKDQTLINQNDNDDNGWTDDEPMPDDDVYFHWETEETLFSDLLEEFTPEAGDAELAALAESLQKPFDEESRRLKKEIASVFVPLVNRIRRTYASIERTVDVSFGAGLLAFNGACKNIEKSTALNVESLQKAHAEHKTRVVDLLGNLEEEYARREQLWVNFQKAMDELVNPMLELLSEAPAKMERTIANIEKQSRALEKESASATANATALTLKDLLSKLG
;
A
#
# COMPACT_ATOMS: atom_id res chain seq x y z
N MET A 1 13.20 28.44 -1.83
CA MET A 1 13.59 27.24 -1.05
C MET A 1 12.67 27.12 0.15
N ARG A 2 11.54 26.41 0.03
CA ARG A 2 10.66 26.05 1.13
C ARG A 2 10.89 24.58 1.43
N SER A 3 11.46 24.29 2.60
CA SER A 3 11.58 22.93 3.12
C SER A 3 10.22 22.48 3.65
N LEU A 4 9.54 21.62 2.89
CA LEU A 4 8.43 20.82 3.38
C LEU A 4 9.01 19.46 3.80
N SER A 5 9.15 19.27 5.10
CA SER A 5 9.31 17.93 5.68
C SER A 5 7.91 17.36 5.94
N PRO A 6 7.55 16.20 5.38
CA PRO A 6 6.48 15.38 5.92
C PRO A 6 7.13 14.28 6.78
N GLY A 7 7.15 14.51 8.10
CA GLY A 7 7.28 13.43 9.06
C GLY A 7 5.92 12.77 9.18
N LEU A 8 5.66 11.76 8.35
CA LEU A 8 4.58 10.81 8.58
C LEU A 8 5.11 9.68 9.45
N ASP A 9 4.61 9.68 10.68
CA ASP A 9 4.41 8.59 11.63
C ASP A 9 4.83 7.21 11.14
N LYS A 10 6.00 6.79 11.61
CA LYS A 10 6.37 5.37 11.67
C LYS A 10 5.87 4.81 12.99
N ASP A 11 5.02 3.80 12.86
CA ASP A 11 5.04 2.58 13.65
C ASP A 11 5.33 2.71 15.14
N GLN A 12 4.27 2.68 15.92
CA GLN A 12 4.16 1.75 17.04
C GLN A 12 2.67 1.51 17.30
N THR A 13 2.06 0.74 16.41
CA THR A 13 0.93 -0.11 16.79
C THR A 13 1.44 -1.03 17.89
N LEU A 14 1.16 -0.62 19.13
CA LEU A 14 1.15 -1.46 20.32
C LEU A 14 0.09 -2.55 20.09
N ILE A 15 0.41 -3.54 19.26
CA ILE A 15 -0.25 -4.84 19.31
C ILE A 15 0.28 -5.46 20.60
N ASN A 16 -0.52 -5.24 21.63
CA ASN A 16 -0.43 -5.84 22.94
C ASN A 16 -0.33 -7.37 22.76
N GLN A 17 0.89 -7.90 22.67
CA GLN A 17 1.19 -9.30 22.92
C GLN A 17 0.98 -9.54 24.40
N ASN A 18 -0.29 -9.65 24.80
CA ASN A 18 -0.66 -10.24 26.06
C ASN A 18 -0.73 -11.75 25.84
N ASP A 19 0.43 -12.39 25.67
CA ASP A 19 0.60 -13.86 25.69
C ASP A 19 0.51 -14.39 27.14
N ASN A 20 -0.45 -13.87 27.91
CA ASN A 20 -0.80 -14.32 29.25
C ASN A 20 -2.30 -14.62 29.29
N ASP A 21 -2.73 -15.53 28.42
CA ASP A 21 -3.91 -16.37 28.69
C ASP A 21 -3.41 -17.69 29.29
N ASP A 22 -2.71 -17.59 30.42
CA ASP A 22 -2.71 -18.65 31.44
C ASP A 22 -4.00 -18.50 32.24
N ASN A 23 -5.13 -18.63 31.54
CA ASN A 23 -6.39 -18.97 32.18
C ASN A 23 -6.29 -20.43 32.56
N GLY A 24 -5.58 -20.69 33.66
CA GLY A 24 -5.69 -21.89 34.47
C GLY A 24 -7.10 -21.98 35.06
N TRP A 25 -8.10 -22.14 34.19
CA TRP A 25 -9.32 -22.86 34.52
C TRP A 25 -8.94 -24.34 34.44
N THR A 26 -8.30 -24.83 35.49
CA THR A 26 -8.32 -26.25 35.80
C THR A 26 -9.77 -26.58 36.13
N ASP A 27 -10.50 -26.98 35.10
CA ASP A 27 -11.85 -27.56 35.14
C ASP A 27 -11.79 -28.99 35.72
N ASP A 28 -11.18 -29.09 36.91
CA ASP A 28 -11.06 -30.31 37.72
C ASP A 28 -11.80 -30.11 39.06
N GLU A 29 -12.77 -29.21 39.11
CA GLU A 29 -13.86 -29.42 40.08
C GLU A 29 -14.76 -30.50 39.48
N PRO A 30 -15.01 -31.62 40.18
CA PRO A 30 -16.03 -32.56 39.75
C PRO A 30 -17.34 -31.76 39.68
N MET A 31 -17.86 -31.57 38.46
CA MET A 31 -19.21 -31.07 38.27
C MET A 31 -20.10 -31.83 39.26
N PRO A 32 -20.79 -31.14 40.18
CA PRO A 32 -21.71 -31.81 41.08
C PRO A 32 -22.65 -32.61 40.19
N ASP A 33 -22.75 -33.91 40.44
CA ASP A 33 -23.59 -34.85 39.69
C ASP A 33 -24.87 -34.15 39.22
N ASP A 34 -25.13 -34.20 37.92
CA ASP A 34 -26.38 -33.71 37.29
C ASP A 34 -27.65 -34.36 37.91
N ASP A 35 -27.50 -35.28 38.87
CA ASP A 35 -28.55 -35.91 39.68
C ASP A 35 -29.16 -34.99 40.77
N VAL A 36 -28.68 -33.75 40.95
CA VAL A 36 -29.38 -32.73 41.78
C VAL A 36 -30.33 -31.86 40.93
N TYR A 37 -30.59 -32.23 39.68
CA TYR A 37 -31.61 -31.56 38.87
C TYR A 37 -32.97 -32.18 39.16
N PHE A 38 -33.91 -31.41 39.72
CA PHE A 38 -35.29 -31.83 39.97
C PHE A 38 -35.88 -32.62 38.79
N HIS A 39 -35.99 -33.95 38.93
CA HIS A 39 -36.41 -34.85 37.86
C HIS A 39 -37.93 -34.90 37.69
N TRP A 40 -38.63 -33.77 37.65
CA TRP A 40 -40.10 -33.69 37.56
C TRP A 40 -40.66 -33.98 36.15
N GLU A 41 -40.05 -34.95 35.46
CA GLU A 41 -40.42 -35.35 34.09
C GLU A 41 -41.80 -36.00 34.05
N THR A 42 -42.15 -36.70 35.12
CA THR A 42 -43.45 -37.35 35.31
C THR A 42 -44.11 -36.86 36.59
N GLU A 43 -45.43 -37.06 36.65
CA GLU A 43 -46.18 -36.82 37.88
C GLU A 43 -45.56 -37.63 39.03
N GLU A 44 -45.24 -38.90 38.80
CA GLU A 44 -44.68 -39.83 39.79
C GLU A 44 -43.36 -39.35 40.41
N THR A 45 -42.46 -38.75 39.64
CA THR A 45 -41.17 -38.27 40.15
C THR A 45 -41.30 -36.99 40.97
N LEU A 46 -42.21 -36.08 40.60
CA LEU A 46 -42.57 -34.94 41.44
C LEU A 46 -43.23 -35.39 42.75
N PHE A 47 -44.08 -36.42 42.68
CA PHE A 47 -44.73 -36.98 43.86
C PHE A 47 -43.74 -37.64 44.82
N SER A 48 -42.76 -38.37 44.30
CA SER A 48 -41.69 -38.96 45.11
C SER A 48 -40.89 -37.91 45.88
N ASP A 49 -40.62 -36.78 45.24
CA ASP A 49 -39.90 -35.64 45.82
C ASP A 49 -40.76 -34.88 46.86
N LEU A 50 -42.08 -34.81 46.64
CA LEU A 50 -43.02 -34.11 47.52
C LEU A 50 -43.58 -35.00 48.66
N LEU A 51 -43.31 -36.30 48.67
CA LEU A 51 -43.82 -37.28 49.64
C LEU A 51 -42.77 -37.74 50.66
N GLU A 52 -41.64 -37.04 50.80
CA GLU A 52 -40.63 -37.36 51.82
C GLU A 52 -41.29 -37.59 53.19
N GLU A 53 -41.08 -38.79 53.72
CA GLU A 53 -42.02 -39.46 54.62
C GLU A 53 -41.88 -38.93 56.06
N PHE A 54 -42.93 -38.32 56.60
CA PHE A 54 -42.99 -37.96 58.01
C PHE A 54 -43.28 -39.22 58.84
N THR A 55 -42.30 -39.71 59.58
CA THR A 55 -42.49 -40.81 60.55
C THR A 55 -43.08 -40.25 61.85
N PRO A 56 -44.33 -40.56 62.23
CA PRO A 56 -44.91 -40.06 63.47
C PRO A 56 -44.34 -40.80 64.69
N GLU A 57 -43.92 -40.06 65.71
CA GLU A 57 -43.55 -40.61 67.02
C GLU A 57 -44.79 -41.06 67.82
N ALA A 58 -44.66 -42.16 68.56
CA ALA A 58 -45.75 -42.82 69.29
C ALA A 58 -46.28 -41.96 70.45
N GLY A 59 -47.54 -41.51 70.32
CA GLY A 59 -48.27 -40.74 71.33
C GLY A 59 -49.49 -41.46 71.90
N ASP A 60 -50.12 -40.81 72.89
CA ASP A 60 -51.27 -41.26 73.70
C ASP A 60 -52.41 -41.88 72.86
N ALA A 61 -52.98 -43.01 73.31
CA ALA A 61 -53.85 -43.86 72.49
C ALA A 61 -55.17 -43.18 72.05
N GLU A 62 -55.67 -42.24 72.86
CA GLU A 62 -56.88 -41.45 72.53
C GLU A 62 -56.57 -40.34 71.52
N LEU A 63 -55.40 -39.70 71.64
CA LEU A 63 -54.89 -38.74 70.67
C LEU A 63 -54.51 -39.43 69.35
N ALA A 64 -54.01 -40.67 69.41
CA ALA A 64 -53.72 -41.50 68.26
C ALA A 64 -55.00 -41.85 67.47
N ALA A 65 -56.11 -42.19 68.16
CA ALA A 65 -57.38 -42.47 67.51
C ALA A 65 -57.99 -41.22 66.84
N LEU A 66 -57.88 -40.05 67.48
CA LEU A 66 -58.31 -38.78 66.87
C LEU A 66 -57.42 -38.40 65.67
N ALA A 67 -56.09 -38.53 65.83
CA ALA A 67 -55.12 -38.30 64.77
C ALA A 67 -55.38 -39.21 63.57
N GLU A 68 -55.67 -40.50 63.79
CA GLU A 68 -55.98 -41.46 62.73
C GLU A 68 -57.31 -41.11 62.00
N SER A 69 -58.30 -40.57 62.72
CA SER A 69 -59.56 -40.11 62.13
C SER A 69 -59.39 -38.86 61.24
N LEU A 70 -58.48 -37.96 61.62
CA LEU A 70 -58.16 -36.74 60.88
C LEU A 70 -57.16 -37.01 59.75
N GLN A 71 -56.27 -37.99 59.93
CA GLN A 71 -55.23 -38.33 58.96
C GLN A 71 -55.81 -38.69 57.60
N LYS A 72 -56.89 -39.49 57.55
CA LYS A 72 -57.52 -39.88 56.28
C LYS A 72 -58.00 -38.71 55.42
N PRO A 73 -58.84 -37.76 55.91
CA PRO A 73 -59.25 -36.61 55.12
C PRO A 73 -58.09 -35.65 54.80
N PHE A 74 -57.10 -35.50 55.70
CA PHE A 74 -55.90 -34.71 55.41
C PHE A 74 -55.03 -35.35 54.32
N ASP A 75 -54.87 -36.67 54.32
CA ASP A 75 -54.12 -37.42 53.31
C ASP A 75 -54.83 -37.38 51.95
N GLU A 76 -56.17 -37.45 51.94
CA GLU A 76 -56.96 -37.33 50.71
C GLU A 76 -56.86 -35.93 50.09
N GLU A 77 -57.01 -34.89 50.91
CA GLU A 77 -56.89 -33.50 50.46
C GLU A 77 -55.45 -33.14 50.06
N SER A 78 -54.45 -33.63 50.81
CA SER A 78 -53.04 -33.56 50.47
C SER A 78 -52.78 -34.20 49.11
N ARG A 79 -53.29 -35.41 48.87
CA ARG A 79 -53.17 -36.10 47.58
C ARG A 79 -53.84 -35.32 46.45
N ARG A 80 -55.01 -34.72 46.70
CA ARG A 80 -55.72 -33.88 45.72
C ARG A 80 -54.90 -32.65 45.34
N LEU A 81 -54.38 -31.92 46.32
CA LEU A 81 -53.57 -30.72 46.11
C LEU A 81 -52.26 -31.04 45.38
N LYS A 82 -51.57 -32.12 45.77
CA LYS A 82 -50.36 -32.57 45.09
C LYS A 82 -50.62 -32.93 43.62
N LYS A 83 -51.78 -33.54 43.31
CA LYS A 83 -52.18 -33.84 41.91
C LYS A 83 -52.43 -32.57 41.12
N GLU A 84 -53.08 -31.58 41.73
CA GLU A 84 -53.32 -30.28 41.11
C GLU A 84 -51.99 -29.57 40.81
N ILE A 85 -51.05 -29.56 41.76
CA ILE A 85 -49.69 -29.03 41.58
C ILE A 85 -49.00 -29.78 40.42
N ALA A 86 -49.00 -31.12 40.43
CA ALA A 86 -48.36 -31.91 39.38
C ALA A 86 -48.96 -31.64 37.99
N SER A 87 -50.28 -31.48 37.90
CA SER A 87 -50.98 -31.20 36.65
C SER A 87 -50.57 -29.87 36.00
N VAL A 88 -50.06 -28.91 36.80
CA VAL A 88 -49.59 -27.61 36.32
C VAL A 88 -48.08 -27.62 36.09
N PHE A 89 -47.31 -28.15 37.03
CA PHE A 89 -45.85 -28.07 37.00
C PHE A 89 -45.23 -29.01 35.98
N VAL A 90 -45.68 -30.25 35.85
CA VAL A 90 -45.09 -31.22 34.92
C VAL A 90 -45.17 -30.75 33.46
N PRO A 91 -46.33 -30.26 32.95
CA PRO A 91 -46.40 -29.72 31.60
C PRO A 91 -45.53 -28.46 31.42
N LEU A 92 -45.40 -27.62 32.44
CA LEU A 92 -44.59 -26.41 32.41
C LEU A 92 -43.10 -26.75 32.30
N VAL A 93 -42.59 -27.63 33.17
CA VAL A 93 -41.19 -28.09 33.15
C VAL A 93 -40.87 -28.75 31.80
N ASN A 94 -41.74 -29.64 31.32
CA ASN A 94 -41.57 -30.29 30.03
C ASN A 94 -41.62 -29.30 28.84
N ARG A 95 -42.35 -28.19 28.96
CA ARG A 95 -42.35 -27.12 27.96
C ARG A 95 -41.07 -26.29 28.00
N ILE A 96 -40.59 -25.95 29.19
CA ILE A 96 -39.33 -25.22 29.40
C ILE A 96 -38.18 -26.04 28.81
N ARG A 97 -38.08 -27.33 29.15
CA ARG A 97 -37.04 -28.24 28.64
C ARG A 97 -37.06 -28.34 27.12
N ARG A 98 -38.24 -28.49 26.51
CA ARG A 98 -38.39 -28.50 25.04
C ARG A 98 -37.94 -27.18 24.40
N THR A 99 -38.21 -26.05 25.06
CA THR A 99 -37.78 -24.74 24.58
C THR A 99 -36.26 -24.62 24.63
N TYR A 100 -35.63 -24.99 25.75
CA TYR A 100 -34.17 -25.00 25.87
C TYR A 100 -33.51 -25.93 24.84
N ALA A 101 -33.99 -27.17 24.72
CA ALA A 101 -33.49 -28.11 23.71
C ALA A 101 -33.69 -27.59 22.27
N SER A 102 -34.73 -26.80 22.03
CA SER A 102 -34.92 -26.13 20.74
C SER A 102 -33.93 -25.00 20.52
N ILE A 103 -33.68 -24.16 21.52
CA ILE A 103 -32.71 -23.05 21.44
C ILE A 103 -31.32 -23.60 21.17
N GLU A 104 -30.90 -24.60 21.94
CA GLU A 104 -29.59 -25.25 21.80
C GLU A 104 -29.39 -25.81 20.39
N ARG A 105 -30.41 -26.51 19.85
CA ARG A 105 -30.29 -27.14 18.53
C ARG A 105 -30.37 -26.19 17.35
N THR A 106 -31.16 -25.11 17.45
CA THR A 106 -31.44 -24.25 16.30
C THR A 106 -30.70 -22.92 16.38
N VAL A 107 -30.73 -22.27 17.53
CA VAL A 107 -30.15 -20.93 17.70
C VAL A 107 -28.65 -21.04 17.88
N ASP A 108 -28.17 -21.86 18.81
CA ASP A 108 -26.74 -21.89 19.14
C ASP A 108 -25.91 -22.47 17.99
N VAL A 109 -26.41 -23.51 17.33
CA VAL A 109 -25.77 -24.09 16.13
C VAL A 109 -25.70 -23.08 14.99
N SER A 110 -26.80 -22.37 14.69
CA SER A 110 -26.82 -21.39 13.60
C SER A 110 -25.99 -20.15 13.91
N PHE A 111 -26.00 -19.70 15.17
CA PHE A 111 -25.17 -18.61 15.66
C PHE A 111 -23.68 -18.96 15.58
N GLY A 112 -23.28 -20.14 16.07
CA GLY A 112 -21.92 -20.64 15.99
C GLY A 112 -21.43 -20.77 14.54
N ALA A 113 -22.28 -21.30 13.65
CA ALA A 113 -21.98 -21.34 12.21
C ALA A 113 -21.80 -19.94 11.62
N GLY A 114 -22.65 -18.98 12.01
CA GLY A 114 -22.53 -17.57 11.61
C GLY A 114 -21.23 -16.93 12.09
N LEU A 115 -20.82 -17.18 13.33
CA LEU A 115 -19.59 -16.66 13.92
C LEU A 115 -18.35 -17.23 13.22
N LEU A 116 -18.36 -18.53 12.89
CA LEU A 116 -17.29 -19.17 12.12
C LEU A 116 -17.20 -18.59 10.69
N ALA A 117 -18.34 -18.40 10.03
CA ALA A 117 -18.38 -17.79 8.70
C ALA A 117 -17.87 -16.34 8.72
N PHE A 118 -18.28 -15.56 9.72
CA PHE A 118 -17.80 -14.19 9.92
C PHE A 118 -16.28 -14.14 10.17
N ASN A 119 -15.77 -14.97 11.09
CA ASN A 119 -14.33 -15.09 11.33
C ASN A 119 -13.56 -15.48 10.06
N GLY A 120 -14.09 -16.41 9.27
CA GLY A 120 -13.54 -16.77 7.96
C GLY A 120 -13.50 -15.59 6.99
N ALA A 121 -14.57 -14.79 6.93
CA ALA A 121 -14.61 -13.59 6.11
C ALA A 121 -13.59 -12.53 6.57
N CYS A 122 -13.46 -12.30 7.89
CA CYS A 122 -12.47 -11.39 8.45
C CYS A 122 -11.04 -11.81 8.09
N LYS A 123 -10.69 -13.10 8.29
CA LYS A 123 -9.37 -13.64 7.91
C LYS A 123 -9.09 -13.50 6.41
N ASN A 124 -10.10 -13.70 5.57
CA ASN A 124 -9.96 -13.51 4.13
C ASN A 124 -9.70 -12.05 3.75
N ILE A 125 -10.42 -11.10 4.37
CA ILE A 125 -10.22 -9.67 4.17
C ILE A 125 -8.83 -9.25 4.65
N GLU A 126 -8.40 -9.71 5.82
CA GLU A 126 -7.08 -9.44 6.37
C GLU A 126 -5.98 -9.93 5.42
N LYS A 127 -6.07 -11.19 5.00
CA LYS A 127 -5.13 -11.79 4.04
C LYS A 127 -5.10 -11.02 2.71
N SER A 128 -6.27 -10.68 2.16
CA SER A 128 -6.35 -9.91 0.91
C SER A 128 -5.74 -8.52 1.06
N THR A 129 -5.97 -7.87 2.21
CA THR A 129 -5.45 -6.53 2.48
C THR A 129 -3.94 -6.57 2.63
N ALA A 130 -3.39 -7.55 3.34
CA ALA A 130 -1.95 -7.75 3.48
C ALA A 130 -1.26 -7.92 2.11
N LEU A 131 -1.81 -8.78 1.24
CA LEU A 131 -1.30 -8.98 -0.12
C LEU A 131 -1.36 -7.70 -0.97
N ASN A 132 -2.46 -6.95 -0.86
CA ASN A 132 -2.60 -5.69 -1.59
C ASN A 132 -1.59 -4.64 -1.13
N VAL A 133 -1.35 -4.54 0.18
CA VAL A 133 -0.35 -3.63 0.75
C VAL A 133 1.05 -4.00 0.26
N GLU A 134 1.41 -5.29 0.30
CA GLU A 134 2.70 -5.77 -0.20
C GLU A 134 2.88 -5.46 -1.70
N SER A 135 1.86 -5.75 -2.51
CA SER A 135 1.88 -5.45 -3.95
C SER A 135 2.03 -3.95 -4.22
N LEU A 136 1.35 -3.11 -3.45
CA LEU A 136 1.43 -1.65 -3.59
C LEU A 136 2.82 -1.13 -3.20
N GLN A 137 3.39 -1.63 -2.10
CA GLN A 137 4.74 -1.27 -1.68
C GLN A 137 5.79 -1.66 -2.73
N LYS A 138 5.66 -2.86 -3.31
CA LYS A 138 6.53 -3.32 -4.39
C LYS A 138 6.42 -2.42 -5.63
N ALA A 139 5.20 -2.14 -6.10
CA ALA A 139 4.97 -1.26 -7.25
C ALA A 139 5.53 0.15 -6.99
N HIS A 140 5.34 0.69 -5.79
CA HIS A 140 5.89 1.98 -5.41
C HIS A 140 7.42 2.00 -5.42
N ALA A 141 8.07 0.96 -4.89
CA ALA A 141 9.52 0.83 -4.94
C ALA A 141 10.05 0.74 -6.37
N GLU A 142 9.42 -0.06 -7.23
CA GLU A 142 9.76 -0.17 -8.66
C GLU A 142 9.60 1.17 -9.39
N HIS A 143 8.50 1.89 -9.14
CA HIS A 143 8.28 3.22 -9.72
C HIS A 143 9.33 4.23 -9.26
N LYS A 144 9.70 4.22 -7.98
CA LYS A 144 10.74 5.10 -7.44
C LYS A 144 12.08 4.85 -8.14
N THR A 145 12.47 3.59 -8.29
CA THR A 145 13.70 3.23 -9.01
C THR A 145 13.65 3.68 -10.46
N ARG A 146 12.55 3.39 -11.17
CA ARG A 146 12.38 3.82 -12.57
C ARG A 146 12.46 5.35 -12.73
N VAL A 147 11.90 6.12 -11.79
CA VAL A 147 11.99 7.58 -11.83
C VAL A 147 13.43 8.05 -11.65
N VAL A 148 14.17 7.44 -10.71
CA VAL A 148 15.60 7.75 -10.50
C VAL A 148 16.40 7.44 -11.77
N ASP A 149 16.18 6.28 -12.38
CA ASP A 149 16.87 5.89 -13.62
C ASP A 149 16.56 6.86 -14.78
N LEU A 150 15.30 7.26 -14.93
CA LEU A 150 14.89 8.22 -15.96
C LEU A 150 15.51 9.60 -15.74
N LEU A 151 15.61 10.06 -14.49
CA LEU A 151 16.27 11.32 -14.16
C LEU A 151 17.78 11.23 -14.46
N GLY A 152 18.43 10.12 -14.12
CA GLY A 152 19.83 9.88 -14.47
C GLY A 152 20.08 9.92 -15.98
N ASN A 153 19.27 9.21 -16.76
CA ASN A 153 19.35 9.24 -18.23
C ASN A 153 19.13 10.66 -18.79
N LEU A 154 18.22 11.43 -18.18
CA LEU A 154 17.95 12.80 -18.61
C LEU A 154 19.15 13.71 -18.33
N GLU A 155 19.78 13.58 -17.17
CA GLU A 155 21.02 14.32 -16.82
C GLU A 155 22.17 14.00 -17.79
N GLU A 156 22.35 12.72 -18.12
CA GLU A 156 23.35 12.28 -19.12
C GLU A 156 23.08 12.88 -20.50
N GLU A 157 21.82 12.92 -20.93
CA GLU A 157 21.43 13.51 -22.21
C GLU A 157 21.65 15.03 -22.24
N TYR A 158 21.39 15.74 -21.14
CA TYR A 158 21.72 17.15 -21.03
C TYR A 158 23.24 17.40 -21.07
N ALA A 159 24.03 16.58 -20.37
CA ALA A 159 25.48 16.67 -20.41
C ALA A 159 26.03 16.42 -21.83
N ARG A 160 25.48 15.42 -22.53
CA ARG A 160 25.83 15.13 -23.93
C ARG A 160 25.49 16.28 -24.86
N ARG A 161 24.31 16.90 -24.68
CA ARG A 161 23.90 18.08 -25.45
C ARG A 161 24.84 19.26 -25.23
N GLU A 162 25.21 19.54 -23.98
CA GLU A 162 26.15 20.62 -23.65
C GLU A 162 27.51 20.37 -24.31
N GLN A 163 28.01 19.14 -24.24
CA GLN A 163 29.26 18.77 -24.90
C GLN A 163 29.19 18.94 -26.42
N LEU A 164 28.07 18.55 -27.04
CA LEU A 164 27.85 18.73 -28.47
C LEU A 164 27.86 20.23 -28.84
N TRP A 165 27.25 21.07 -28.00
CA TRP A 165 27.21 22.51 -28.21
C TRP A 165 28.62 23.13 -28.13
N VAL A 166 29.39 22.79 -27.12
CA VAL A 166 30.80 23.22 -26.98
C VAL A 166 31.63 22.78 -28.19
N ASN A 167 31.48 21.52 -28.63
CA ASN A 167 32.19 20.99 -29.80
C ASN A 167 31.79 21.73 -31.09
N PHE A 168 30.49 22.01 -31.26
CA PHE A 168 29.99 22.75 -32.41
C PHE A 168 30.52 24.18 -32.43
N GLN A 169 30.51 24.88 -31.29
CA GLN A 169 31.02 26.23 -31.19
C GLN A 169 32.52 26.28 -31.49
N LYS A 170 33.29 25.34 -30.95
CA LYS A 170 34.72 25.21 -31.27
C LYS A 170 34.95 24.99 -32.78
N ALA A 171 34.18 24.12 -33.42
CA ALA A 171 34.30 23.88 -34.86
C ALA A 171 33.93 25.11 -35.69
N MET A 172 32.93 25.89 -35.27
CA MET A 172 32.61 27.16 -35.91
C MET A 172 33.74 28.17 -35.74
N ASP A 173 34.29 28.32 -34.53
CA ASP A 173 35.37 29.26 -34.25
C ASP A 173 36.64 28.90 -35.06
N GLU A 174 36.95 27.61 -35.19
CA GLU A 174 38.05 27.11 -36.02
C GLU A 174 37.86 27.43 -37.52
N LEU A 175 36.62 27.50 -38.01
CA LEU A 175 36.33 27.84 -39.40
C LEU A 175 36.25 29.35 -39.64
N VAL A 176 35.57 30.07 -38.74
CA VAL A 176 35.22 31.48 -38.92
C VAL A 176 36.41 32.39 -38.61
N ASN A 177 37.19 32.11 -37.57
CA ASN A 177 38.30 32.98 -37.18
C ASN A 177 39.37 33.12 -38.29
N PRO A 178 39.84 32.04 -38.95
CA PRO A 178 40.79 32.18 -40.06
C PRO A 178 40.20 32.92 -41.25
N MET A 179 38.90 32.75 -41.53
CA MET A 179 38.21 33.47 -42.62
C MET A 179 38.08 34.96 -42.31
N LEU A 180 37.77 35.31 -41.06
CA LEU A 180 37.74 36.70 -40.60
C LEU A 180 39.13 37.34 -40.67
N GLU A 181 40.17 36.64 -40.22
CA GLU A 181 41.56 37.09 -40.34
C GLU A 181 41.93 37.32 -41.82
N LEU A 182 41.65 36.34 -42.68
CA LEU A 182 41.92 36.45 -44.12
C LEU A 182 41.17 37.64 -44.75
N LEU A 183 39.89 37.83 -44.42
CA LEU A 183 39.07 38.92 -44.92
C LEU A 183 39.58 40.28 -44.40
N SER A 184 40.06 40.34 -43.16
CA SER A 184 40.64 41.55 -42.57
C SER A 184 41.97 41.94 -43.23
N GLU A 185 42.76 40.96 -43.68
CA GLU A 185 44.02 41.19 -44.39
C GLU A 185 43.84 41.48 -45.88
N ALA A 186 42.71 41.07 -46.48
CA ALA A 186 42.47 41.15 -47.91
C ALA A 186 42.58 42.59 -48.47
N PRO A 187 42.02 43.65 -47.84
CA PRO A 187 42.19 45.02 -48.30
C PRO A 187 43.67 45.42 -48.36
N ALA A 188 44.44 45.14 -47.31
CA ALA A 188 45.87 45.47 -47.27
C ALA A 188 46.67 44.70 -48.34
N LYS A 189 46.36 43.42 -48.57
CA LYS A 189 46.98 42.63 -49.66
C LYS A 189 46.61 43.18 -51.04
N MET A 190 45.35 43.58 -51.22
CA MET A 190 44.87 44.17 -52.46
C MET A 190 45.59 45.49 -52.76
N GLU A 191 45.67 46.40 -51.78
CA GLU A 191 46.40 47.68 -51.91
C GLU A 191 47.89 47.47 -52.27
N ARG A 192 48.56 46.52 -51.61
CA ARG A 192 49.95 46.17 -51.96
C ARG A 192 50.07 45.63 -53.39
N THR A 193 49.08 44.86 -53.84
CA THR A 193 49.06 44.30 -55.20
C THR A 193 48.83 45.40 -56.24
N ILE A 194 47.89 46.32 -55.99
CA ILE A 194 47.63 47.50 -56.82
C ILE A 194 48.92 48.33 -56.95
N ALA A 195 49.55 48.68 -55.82
CA ALA A 195 50.79 49.47 -55.82
C ALA A 195 51.94 48.77 -56.60
N ASN A 196 52.02 47.43 -56.53
CA ASN A 196 53.05 46.68 -57.24
C ASN A 196 52.78 46.63 -58.76
N ILE A 197 51.51 46.44 -59.17
CA ILE A 197 51.08 46.50 -60.57
C ILE A 197 51.32 47.91 -61.14
N GLU A 198 50.97 48.96 -60.41
CA GLU A 198 51.23 50.35 -60.80
C GLU A 198 52.73 50.60 -61.00
N LYS A 199 53.57 50.08 -60.11
CA LYS A 199 55.03 50.18 -60.21
C LYS A 199 55.55 49.46 -61.46
N GLN A 200 55.08 48.25 -61.75
CA GLN A 200 55.44 47.49 -62.94
C GLN A 200 54.98 48.18 -64.23
N SER A 201 53.75 48.71 -64.26
CA SER A 201 53.21 49.47 -65.39
C SER A 201 54.08 50.68 -65.71
N ARG A 202 54.44 51.48 -64.70
CA ARG A 202 55.35 52.63 -64.87
C ARG A 202 56.74 52.24 -65.36
N ALA A 203 57.25 51.08 -64.95
CA ALA A 203 58.53 50.58 -65.42
C ALA A 203 58.46 50.19 -66.91
N LEU A 204 57.41 49.47 -67.33
CA LEU A 204 57.15 49.11 -68.72
C LEU A 204 56.93 50.35 -69.61
N GLU A 205 56.21 51.36 -69.13
CA GLU A 205 56.04 52.63 -69.85
C GLU A 205 57.40 53.31 -70.11
N LYS A 206 58.26 53.38 -69.07
CA LYS A 206 59.63 53.91 -69.21
C LYS A 206 60.47 53.08 -70.17
N GLU A 207 60.36 51.75 -70.12
CA GLU A 207 61.09 50.85 -71.01
C GLU A 207 60.60 50.98 -72.45
N SER A 208 59.29 51.11 -72.68
CA SER A 208 58.72 51.36 -74.01
C SER A 208 59.10 52.75 -74.54
N ALA A 209 59.13 53.77 -73.68
CA ALA A 209 59.57 55.12 -74.03
C ALA A 209 61.07 55.13 -74.38
N SER A 210 61.89 54.37 -73.66
CA SER A 210 63.29 54.11 -73.96
C SER A 210 63.46 53.37 -75.29
N ALA A 211 62.70 52.30 -75.52
CA ALA A 211 62.77 51.50 -76.74
C ALA A 211 62.33 52.29 -77.98
N THR A 212 61.27 53.09 -77.87
CA THR A 212 60.79 53.98 -78.94
C THR A 212 61.74 55.16 -79.17
N ALA A 213 62.32 55.75 -78.11
CA ALA A 213 63.38 56.77 -78.25
C ALA A 213 64.63 56.22 -78.94
N ASN A 214 65.04 54.98 -78.62
CA ASN A 214 66.18 54.33 -79.27
C ASN A 214 65.87 53.93 -80.72
N ALA A 215 64.67 53.43 -81.01
CA ALA A 215 64.22 53.12 -82.37
C ALA A 215 64.15 54.38 -83.23
N THR A 216 63.60 55.48 -82.71
CA THR A 216 63.55 56.77 -83.41
C THR A 216 64.96 57.34 -83.63
N ALA A 217 65.85 57.26 -82.65
CA ALA A 217 67.24 57.67 -82.80
C ALA A 217 67.99 56.85 -83.87
N LEU A 218 67.76 55.53 -83.95
CA LEU A 218 68.31 54.68 -85.01
C LEU A 218 67.76 55.04 -86.39
N THR A 219 66.45 55.26 -86.52
CA THR A 219 65.86 55.70 -87.80
C THR A 219 66.35 57.08 -88.23
N LEU A 220 66.52 58.01 -87.29
CA LEU A 220 67.09 59.33 -87.57
C LEU A 220 68.56 59.24 -88.00
N LYS A 221 69.36 58.37 -87.38
CA LYS A 221 70.73 58.10 -87.84
C LYS A 221 70.77 57.49 -89.24
N ASP A 222 69.89 56.53 -89.54
CA ASP A 222 69.80 55.93 -90.88
C ASP A 222 69.41 56.97 -91.94
N LEU A 223 68.40 57.82 -91.65
CA LEU A 223 68.00 58.91 -92.54
C LEU A 223 69.10 59.96 -92.74
N LEU A 224 69.84 60.32 -91.68
CA LEU A 224 70.98 61.22 -91.79
C LEU A 224 72.12 60.63 -92.61
N SER A 225 72.38 59.32 -92.48
CA SER A 225 73.41 58.63 -93.28
C SER A 225 73.04 58.48 -94.76
N LYS A 226 71.76 58.63 -95.11
CA LYS A 226 71.25 58.63 -96.49
C LYS A 226 71.16 60.03 -97.11
N LEU A 227 71.39 61.09 -96.33
CA LEU A 227 71.31 62.50 -96.78
C LEU A 227 72.69 63.18 -96.93
N GLY A 228 73.79 62.47 -96.67
CA GLY A 228 75.16 62.87 -97.00
C GLY A 228 75.74 61.97 -98.08
#